data_AF-A0A4P5VZY0-F1
#
_entry.id   AF-A0A4P5VZY0-F1
#
_cell.length_a   1.000
_cell.length_b   1.000
_cell.length_c   1.000
_cell.angle_alpha   90.00
_cell.angle_beta   90.00
_cell.angle_gamma   90.00
#
_symmetry.space_group_name_H-M   'P 1'
#
loop_
_entity.id
_entity.type
_entity.pdbx_description
1 polymer ?
#
loop_
_entity_poly.entity_id
_entity_poly.type
_entity_poly.pdbx_seq_one_letter_code
_entity_poly.pdbx_strand_id
1 'polypeptide(L)'
;MRTLLIAFLLVPASAMAKPKAPEPAPAPTPAPAPSPEPAPAPEEPPPPPMETHANNMSLNVTITRADGSSKSVHVKGVERASDFYGDSGWTTEAADLKIAVDTGKGEKSAAWTDVKSISIVPGKMPDDVDCTYSSDFNPFMYECSIRTTTTIVLKDGTKGAVDIRNKWRFTLDDNTEVEFYLLKHTQRMQSEAAAGGGDQEEDMGMYTKLQQALREDLKGGLVKGITVQ
;
A
#
# COMPACT_ATOMS: atom_id res chain seq x y z
N MET A 1 -20.09 -8.48 57.61
CA MET A 1 -19.29 -8.15 58.80
C MET A 1 -18.16 -7.22 58.38
N ARG A 2 -18.16 -6.00 58.91
CA ARG A 2 -17.13 -4.96 58.74
C ARG A 2 -15.93 -5.35 59.61
N THR A 3 -14.72 -5.34 59.06
CA THR A 3 -13.51 -5.37 59.88
C THR A 3 -12.69 -4.12 59.61
N LEU A 4 -12.37 -3.47 60.73
CA LEU A 4 -11.96 -2.09 60.93
C LEU A 4 -10.44 -2.03 61.14
N LEU A 5 -9.85 -0.92 60.67
CA LEU A 5 -8.57 -0.30 61.01
C LEU A 5 -7.88 -0.78 62.30
N ILE A 6 -6.56 -1.00 62.25
CA ILE A 6 -5.64 -0.69 63.37
C ILE A 6 -4.33 -0.11 62.82
N ALA A 7 -4.09 1.17 63.11
CA ALA A 7 -2.83 1.87 62.92
C ALA A 7 -1.93 1.65 64.15
N PHE A 8 -0.63 1.40 63.94
CA PHE A 8 0.37 1.32 65.00
C PHE A 8 1.39 2.45 64.86
N LEU A 9 1.30 3.40 65.78
CA LEU A 9 2.29 4.42 66.11
C LEU A 9 3.32 3.80 67.07
N LEU A 10 4.61 3.87 66.75
CA LEU A 10 5.69 3.58 67.70
C LEU A 10 6.89 4.52 67.49
N VAL A 11 7.19 5.30 68.51
CA VAL A 11 8.35 6.16 68.82
C VAL A 11 8.52 6.04 70.35
N PRO A 12 9.69 6.19 71.03
CA PRO A 12 11.04 6.66 70.65
C PRO A 12 12.21 5.79 71.19
N ALA A 13 13.47 6.17 70.87
CA ALA A 13 14.58 6.11 71.84
C ALA A 13 15.72 7.08 71.43
N SER A 14 15.89 8.14 72.23
CA SER A 14 17.02 9.07 72.15
C SER A 14 18.22 8.51 72.92
N ALA A 15 19.37 8.38 72.27
CA ALA A 15 20.65 8.11 72.90
C ALA A 15 21.62 9.28 72.67
N MET A 16 22.14 9.83 73.78
CA MET A 16 23.18 10.86 73.79
C MET A 16 24.51 10.29 73.32
N ALA A 17 25.15 10.92 72.33
CA ALA A 17 26.51 10.61 71.90
C ALA A 17 27.41 11.87 71.93
N LYS A 18 28.65 11.64 72.38
CA LYS A 18 29.75 12.58 72.65
C LYS A 18 30.03 13.62 71.55
N PRO A 19 30.59 14.79 71.89
CA PRO A 19 31.06 15.77 70.91
C PRO A 19 32.27 15.22 70.13
N LYS A 20 32.08 14.98 68.83
CA LYS A 20 33.12 14.62 67.86
C LYS A 20 33.76 15.91 67.34
N ALA A 21 35.09 15.92 67.25
CA ALA A 21 35.90 17.02 66.70
C ALA A 21 35.46 17.41 65.28
N PRO A 22 35.60 18.69 64.88
CA PRO A 22 35.15 19.17 63.57
C PRO A 22 35.89 18.45 62.44
N GLU A 23 35.11 17.79 61.60
CA GLU A 23 35.57 17.09 60.40
C GLU A 23 35.96 18.13 59.33
N PRO A 24 37.10 17.96 58.62
CA PRO A 24 37.55 18.92 57.62
C PRO A 24 36.54 19.05 56.47
N ALA A 25 36.32 20.30 56.04
CA ALA A 25 35.37 20.64 54.99
C ALA A 25 35.64 19.86 53.69
N PRO A 26 34.61 19.26 53.06
CA PRO A 26 34.79 18.54 51.81
C PRO A 26 35.26 19.47 50.71
N ALA A 27 36.25 19.01 49.93
CA ALA A 27 36.77 19.72 48.77
C ALA A 27 35.64 19.97 47.74
N PRO A 28 35.65 21.12 47.04
CA PRO A 28 34.62 21.44 46.06
C PRO A 28 34.62 20.42 44.92
N THR A 29 33.44 19.84 44.69
CA THR A 29 33.18 18.92 43.58
C THR A 29 33.44 19.64 42.25
N PRO A 30 34.25 19.08 41.33
CA PRO A 30 34.48 19.69 40.03
C PRO A 30 33.17 19.84 39.25
N ALA A 31 33.00 21.00 38.62
CA ALA A 31 31.82 21.31 37.81
C ALA A 31 31.67 20.30 36.66
N PRO A 32 30.44 19.83 36.36
CA PRO A 32 30.21 18.89 35.27
C PRO A 32 30.64 19.51 33.93
N ALA A 33 31.35 18.72 33.13
CA ALA A 33 31.77 19.12 31.79
C ALA A 33 30.54 19.49 30.93
N PRO A 34 30.67 20.50 30.04
CA PRO A 34 29.58 20.89 29.15
C PRO A 34 29.15 19.71 28.28
N SER A 35 27.84 19.50 28.19
CA SER A 35 27.24 18.48 27.33
C SER A 35 27.67 18.72 25.87
N PRO A 36 28.03 17.67 25.12
CA PRO A 36 28.33 17.81 23.70
C PRO A 36 27.12 18.38 22.95
N GLU A 37 27.42 19.27 22.01
CA GLU A 37 26.44 19.91 21.13
C GLU A 37 25.74 18.83 20.29
N PRO A 38 24.40 18.88 20.14
CA PRO A 38 23.68 17.90 19.34
C PRO A 38 24.24 17.88 17.91
N ALA A 39 24.52 16.67 17.40
CA ALA A 39 24.89 16.49 16.01
C ALA A 39 23.80 17.09 15.11
N PRO A 40 24.17 17.74 13.99
CA PRO A 40 23.19 18.29 13.06
C PRO A 40 22.22 17.18 12.62
N ALA A 41 20.93 17.51 12.67
CA ALA A 41 19.88 16.62 12.20
C ALA A 41 20.16 16.21 10.75
N PRO A 42 19.96 14.94 10.36
CA PRO A 42 20.07 14.52 8.97
C PRO A 42 19.19 15.42 8.09
N GLU A 43 19.75 15.92 6.98
CA GLU A 43 18.96 16.62 5.97
C GLU A 43 17.82 15.70 5.51
N GLU A 44 16.60 16.23 5.47
CA GLU A 44 15.46 15.51 4.92
C GLU A 44 15.76 15.15 3.47
N PRO A 45 15.46 13.91 3.03
CA PRO A 45 15.60 13.55 1.63
C PRO A 45 14.80 14.52 0.77
N PRO A 46 15.29 14.86 -0.44
CA PRO A 46 14.56 15.76 -1.32
C PRO A 46 13.13 15.22 -1.54
N PRO A 47 12.13 16.11 -1.60
CA PRO A 47 10.77 15.68 -1.87
C PRO A 47 10.73 14.86 -3.17
N PRO A 48 9.92 13.80 -3.23
CA PRO A 48 9.79 13.02 -4.45
C PRO A 48 9.42 13.95 -5.61
N PRO A 49 9.94 13.69 -6.83
CA PRO A 49 9.55 14.46 -8.01
C PRO A 49 8.03 14.55 -8.07
N MET A 50 7.48 15.74 -8.29
CA MET A 50 6.04 15.88 -8.53
C MET A 50 5.68 15.01 -9.72
N GLU A 51 4.81 14.01 -9.53
CA GLU A 51 4.34 13.17 -10.63
C GLU A 51 3.64 14.04 -11.66
N THR A 52 4.23 14.20 -12.83
CA THR A 52 3.57 14.85 -13.96
C THR A 52 2.52 13.90 -14.49
N HIS A 53 1.24 14.14 -14.18
CA HIS A 53 0.16 13.31 -14.70
C HIS A 53 0.16 13.29 -16.23
N ALA A 54 -0.13 12.12 -16.81
CA ALA A 54 -0.15 11.95 -18.25
C ALA A 54 -1.24 12.81 -18.90
N ASN A 55 -0.87 13.44 -20.03
CA ASN A 55 -1.79 14.10 -20.95
C ASN A 55 -1.52 13.60 -22.38
N ASN A 56 -1.59 12.28 -22.55
CA ASN A 56 -1.15 11.56 -23.74
C ASN A 56 -2.30 10.93 -24.55
N MET A 57 -3.55 11.02 -24.07
CA MET A 57 -4.69 10.41 -24.76
C MET A 57 -6.01 11.11 -24.40
N SER A 58 -6.98 11.12 -25.32
CA SER A 58 -8.32 11.65 -25.07
C SER A 58 -9.35 10.55 -25.33
N LEU A 59 -9.99 10.05 -24.27
CA LEU A 59 -11.04 9.03 -24.36
C LEU A 59 -12.23 9.42 -23.49
N ASN A 60 -13.43 9.30 -24.04
CA ASN A 60 -14.64 9.29 -23.23
C ASN A 60 -14.93 7.84 -22.83
N VAL A 61 -14.95 7.57 -21.53
CA VAL A 61 -15.17 6.23 -21.00
C VAL A 61 -16.27 6.22 -19.95
N THR A 62 -17.00 5.12 -19.88
CA THR A 62 -17.85 4.80 -18.73
C THR A 62 -17.14 3.74 -17.92
N ILE A 63 -16.82 4.07 -16.66
CA ILE A 63 -16.19 3.15 -15.70
C ILE A 63 -17.27 2.61 -14.78
N THR A 64 -17.37 1.30 -14.68
CA THR A 64 -18.30 0.59 -13.80
C THR A 64 -17.51 -0.09 -12.68
N ARG A 65 -17.92 0.14 -11.43
CA ARG A 65 -17.31 -0.47 -10.25
C ARG A 65 -18.07 -1.71 -9.76
N ALA A 66 -17.46 -2.45 -8.85
CA ALA A 66 -17.99 -3.71 -8.33
C ALA A 66 -19.41 -3.57 -7.76
N ASP A 67 -19.69 -2.47 -7.04
CA ASP A 67 -21.00 -2.09 -6.50
C ASP A 67 -22.09 -1.85 -7.58
N GLY A 68 -21.71 -1.80 -8.85
CA GLY A 68 -22.60 -1.50 -9.97
C GLY A 68 -22.73 -0.01 -10.29
N SER A 69 -22.14 0.87 -9.48
CA SER A 69 -22.05 2.29 -9.81
C SER A 69 -21.27 2.48 -11.11
N SER A 70 -21.69 3.45 -11.90
CA SER A 70 -21.03 3.81 -13.15
C SER A 70 -20.89 5.31 -13.28
N LYS A 71 -19.74 5.76 -13.80
CA LYS A 71 -19.47 7.19 -14.06
C LYS A 71 -18.90 7.32 -15.47
N SER A 72 -19.51 8.17 -16.28
CA SER A 72 -18.92 8.61 -17.55
C SER A 72 -17.94 9.74 -17.27
N VAL A 73 -16.71 9.59 -17.76
CA VAL A 73 -15.60 10.51 -17.52
C VAL A 73 -14.80 10.66 -18.80
N HIS A 74 -14.14 11.81 -18.92
CA HIS A 74 -13.11 12.00 -19.92
C HIS A 74 -11.74 11.69 -19.30
N VAL A 75 -11.00 10.81 -19.98
CA VAL A 75 -9.64 10.40 -19.64
C VAL A 75 -8.70 11.19 -20.52
N LYS A 76 -7.82 11.97 -19.88
CA LYS A 76 -6.76 12.75 -20.55
C LYS A 76 -5.40 12.05 -20.55
N GLY A 77 -5.24 11.03 -19.70
CA GLY A 77 -3.98 10.32 -19.55
C GLY A 77 -4.20 8.83 -19.34
N VAL A 78 -3.40 8.01 -20.00
CA VAL A 78 -3.30 6.58 -19.69
C VAL A 78 -1.86 6.17 -19.56
N GLU A 79 -1.61 5.45 -18.48
CA GLU A 79 -0.32 4.92 -18.10
C GLU A 79 -0.45 3.45 -17.74
N ARG A 80 0.65 2.73 -17.96
CA ARG A 80 0.84 1.37 -17.47
C ARG A 80 1.95 1.39 -16.44
N ALA A 81 1.83 0.64 -15.35
CA ALA A 81 2.92 0.47 -14.41
C ALA A 81 4.13 -0.17 -15.12
N SER A 82 5.33 0.35 -14.84
CA SER A 82 6.60 -0.18 -15.37
C SER A 82 6.88 -1.59 -14.84
N ASP A 83 6.47 -1.85 -13.61
CA ASP A 83 6.40 -3.18 -13.02
C ASP A 83 4.93 -3.65 -12.88
N PHE A 84 4.69 -4.71 -12.12
CA PHE A 84 3.34 -5.22 -11.93
C PHE A 84 2.47 -4.34 -11.02
N TYR A 85 3.05 -3.53 -10.15
CA TYR A 85 2.36 -2.89 -9.02
C TYR A 85 2.32 -1.36 -9.07
N GLY A 86 3.17 -0.74 -9.88
CA GLY A 86 3.40 0.71 -9.96
C GLY A 86 4.57 1.19 -9.09
N ASP A 87 5.30 0.31 -8.40
CA ASP A 87 6.35 0.71 -7.45
C ASP A 87 7.55 1.34 -8.16
N SER A 88 7.87 0.84 -9.36
CA SER A 88 8.93 1.33 -10.24
C SER A 88 8.47 2.48 -11.14
N GLY A 89 7.33 3.09 -10.83
CA GLY A 89 6.73 4.18 -11.60
C GLY A 89 5.89 3.73 -12.78
N TRP A 90 5.58 4.70 -13.64
CA TRP A 90 4.59 4.60 -14.70
C TRP A 90 5.20 4.94 -16.06
N THR A 91 4.73 4.28 -17.11
CA THR A 91 5.18 4.49 -18.50
C THR A 91 4.03 4.98 -19.38
N THR A 92 4.36 5.88 -20.30
CA THR A 92 3.49 6.38 -21.38
C THR A 92 3.97 5.96 -22.77
N GLU A 93 4.97 5.08 -22.85
CA GLU A 93 5.53 4.60 -24.11
C GLU A 93 4.45 3.90 -24.95
N ALA A 94 4.31 4.30 -26.22
CA ALA A 94 3.20 3.85 -27.07
C ALA A 94 3.13 2.31 -27.26
N ALA A 95 4.26 1.62 -27.17
CA ALA A 95 4.32 0.16 -27.22
C ALA A 95 3.73 -0.48 -25.95
N ASP A 96 3.91 0.16 -24.80
CA ASP A 96 3.47 -0.30 -23.49
C ASP A 96 1.99 0.00 -23.21
N LEU A 97 1.40 0.94 -23.95
CA LEU A 97 -0.01 1.30 -23.83
C LEU A 97 -0.96 0.43 -24.67
N LYS A 98 -0.47 -0.71 -25.18
CA LYS A 98 -1.28 -1.70 -25.89
C LYS A 98 -1.71 -2.83 -24.97
N ILE A 99 -2.94 -3.28 -25.14
CA ILE A 99 -3.50 -4.43 -24.44
C ILE A 99 -3.23 -5.67 -25.29
N ALA A 100 -2.57 -6.68 -24.72
CA ALA A 100 -2.47 -8.01 -25.33
C ALA A 100 -3.82 -8.74 -25.22
N VAL A 101 -4.38 -9.13 -26.36
CA VAL A 101 -5.69 -9.76 -26.49
C VAL A 101 -5.53 -11.15 -27.08
N ASP A 102 -5.80 -12.19 -26.29
CA ASP A 102 -5.89 -13.56 -26.79
C ASP A 102 -7.27 -13.78 -27.43
N THR A 103 -7.27 -14.01 -28.74
CA THR A 103 -8.49 -14.24 -29.54
C THR A 103 -8.88 -15.72 -29.63
N GLY A 104 -8.13 -16.62 -29.01
CA GLY A 104 -8.20 -18.07 -29.20
C GLY A 104 -7.63 -18.57 -30.54
N LYS A 105 -7.34 -17.65 -31.47
CA LYS A 105 -6.64 -17.91 -32.74
C LYS A 105 -5.20 -17.39 -32.75
N GLY A 106 -4.80 -16.75 -31.66
CA GLY A 106 -3.54 -16.02 -31.52
C GLY A 106 -3.72 -14.73 -30.72
N GLU A 107 -2.59 -14.13 -30.38
CA GLU A 107 -2.54 -12.86 -29.66
C GLU A 107 -2.58 -11.68 -30.63
N LYS A 108 -3.34 -10.65 -30.28
CA LYS A 108 -3.42 -9.36 -30.97
C LYS A 108 -3.17 -8.24 -29.96
N SER A 109 -2.30 -7.30 -30.29
CA SER A 109 -2.15 -6.07 -29.51
C SER A 109 -3.21 -5.04 -29.95
N ALA A 110 -3.94 -4.45 -29.00
CA ALA A 110 -4.95 -3.42 -29.25
C ALA A 110 -4.59 -2.11 -28.54
N ALA A 111 -4.72 -0.97 -29.23
CA ALA A 111 -4.63 0.32 -28.57
C ALA A 111 -5.93 0.60 -27.79
N TRP A 112 -5.86 1.44 -26.75
CA TRP A 112 -7.05 1.84 -25.99
C TRP A 112 -8.14 2.50 -26.85
N THR A 113 -7.76 3.19 -27.92
CA THR A 113 -8.69 3.79 -28.90
C THR A 113 -9.50 2.74 -29.66
N ASP A 114 -8.99 1.52 -29.79
CA ASP A 114 -9.61 0.39 -30.49
C ASP A 114 -10.51 -0.43 -29.56
N VAL A 115 -10.41 -0.22 -28.25
CA VAL A 115 -11.26 -0.88 -27.26
C VAL A 115 -12.68 -0.35 -27.39
N LYS A 116 -13.66 -1.24 -27.36
CA LYS A 116 -15.08 -0.90 -27.22
C LYS A 116 -15.54 -1.10 -25.79
N SER A 117 -15.24 -2.28 -25.22
CA SER A 117 -15.54 -2.54 -23.82
C SER A 117 -14.61 -3.59 -23.22
N ILE A 118 -14.40 -3.49 -21.91
CA ILE A 118 -13.70 -4.45 -21.07
C ILE A 118 -14.67 -4.85 -19.95
N SER A 119 -14.76 -6.14 -19.66
CA SER A 119 -15.47 -6.68 -18.50
C SER A 119 -14.51 -7.50 -17.67
N ILE A 120 -14.38 -7.14 -16.40
CA ILE A 120 -13.49 -7.74 -15.41
C ILE A 120 -14.37 -8.42 -14.37
N VAL A 121 -14.30 -9.75 -14.32
CA VAL A 121 -15.07 -10.56 -13.36
C VAL A 121 -14.10 -11.12 -12.32
N PRO A 122 -14.15 -10.67 -11.05
CA PRO A 122 -13.31 -11.25 -10.01
C PRO A 122 -13.74 -12.69 -9.70
N GLY A 123 -12.77 -13.49 -9.27
CA GLY A 123 -12.99 -14.81 -8.70
C GLY A 123 -13.81 -14.76 -7.42
N LYS A 124 -14.04 -15.93 -6.84
CA LYS A 124 -14.78 -16.13 -5.60
C LYS A 124 -13.83 -16.10 -4.41
N MET A 125 -14.18 -15.31 -3.40
CA MET A 125 -13.52 -15.39 -2.09
C MET A 125 -14.12 -16.57 -1.28
N PRO A 126 -13.31 -17.35 -0.54
CA PRO A 126 -11.85 -17.31 -0.47
C PRO A 126 -11.14 -18.16 -1.54
N ASP A 127 -11.89 -18.96 -2.31
CA ASP A 127 -11.35 -20.05 -3.14
C ASP A 127 -10.37 -19.59 -4.25
N ASP A 128 -10.55 -18.38 -4.79
CA ASP A 128 -9.73 -17.81 -5.87
C ASP A 128 -8.70 -16.77 -5.37
N VAL A 129 -8.40 -16.78 -4.06
CA VAL A 129 -7.41 -15.90 -3.43
C VAL A 129 -6.08 -16.63 -3.27
N ASP A 130 -5.02 -15.98 -3.72
CA ASP A 130 -3.64 -16.41 -3.47
C ASP A 130 -2.93 -15.35 -2.62
N CYS A 131 -2.28 -15.78 -1.54
CA CYS A 131 -1.59 -14.89 -0.62
C CYS A 131 -0.14 -15.37 -0.44
N THR A 132 0.81 -14.44 -0.56
CA THR A 132 2.24 -14.73 -0.44
C THR A 132 2.97 -13.56 0.22
N TYR A 133 4.22 -13.77 0.64
CA TYR A 133 5.10 -12.71 1.07
C TYR A 133 6.40 -12.73 0.27
N SER A 134 7.06 -11.57 0.20
CA SER A 134 8.40 -11.42 -0.36
C SER A 134 9.36 -10.88 0.70
N SER A 135 10.46 -11.61 0.89
CA SER A 135 11.59 -11.22 1.73
C SER A 135 12.59 -10.32 1.02
N ASP A 136 12.36 -9.99 -0.26
CA ASP A 136 13.19 -9.04 -1.00
C ASP A 136 12.99 -7.59 -0.51
N PHE A 137 11.89 -7.36 0.21
CA PHE A 137 11.59 -6.12 0.90
C PHE A 137 11.97 -6.23 2.37
N ASN A 138 12.56 -5.17 2.92
CA ASN A 138 12.78 -5.03 4.36
C ASN A 138 12.08 -3.76 4.88
N PRO A 139 11.04 -3.88 5.71
CA PRO A 139 10.40 -5.12 6.19
C PRO A 139 9.70 -5.93 5.10
N PHE A 140 9.34 -7.19 5.38
CA PHE A 140 8.70 -8.09 4.40
C PHE A 140 7.42 -7.49 3.80
N MET A 141 7.23 -7.70 2.50
CA MET A 141 6.03 -7.29 1.78
C MET A 141 5.06 -8.47 1.68
N TYR A 142 3.84 -8.29 2.16
CA TYR A 142 2.77 -9.27 2.04
C TYR A 142 1.83 -8.87 0.92
N GLU A 143 1.35 -9.85 0.16
CA GLU A 143 0.36 -9.65 -0.88
C GLU A 143 -0.74 -10.70 -0.83
N CYS A 144 -1.96 -10.28 -1.15
CA CYS A 144 -3.03 -11.18 -1.54
C CYS A 144 -3.59 -10.71 -2.87
N SER A 145 -3.81 -11.63 -3.80
CA SER A 145 -4.42 -11.36 -5.09
C SER A 145 -5.64 -12.24 -5.30
N ILE A 146 -6.67 -11.68 -5.92
CA ILE A 146 -7.81 -12.43 -6.44
C ILE A 146 -7.73 -12.44 -7.96
N ARG A 147 -7.80 -13.64 -8.54
CA ARG A 147 -7.77 -13.79 -10.00
C ARG A 147 -8.99 -13.12 -10.62
N THR A 148 -8.82 -12.42 -11.75
CA THR A 148 -9.94 -11.91 -12.52
C THR A 148 -10.01 -12.63 -13.88
N THR A 149 -11.23 -12.83 -14.36
CA THR A 149 -11.48 -13.22 -15.75
C THR A 149 -11.85 -11.95 -16.50
N THR A 150 -11.00 -11.53 -17.42
CA THR A 150 -11.21 -10.30 -18.19
C THR A 150 -11.46 -10.60 -19.65
N THR A 151 -12.56 -10.07 -20.14
CA THR A 151 -12.94 -10.13 -21.55
C THR A 151 -12.90 -8.73 -22.14
N ILE A 152 -12.43 -8.64 -23.37
CA ILE A 152 -12.34 -7.40 -24.13
C ILE A 152 -13.10 -7.56 -25.44
N VAL A 153 -13.79 -6.50 -25.83
CA VAL A 153 -14.41 -6.34 -27.14
C VAL A 153 -13.78 -5.12 -27.79
N LEU A 154 -13.25 -5.29 -28.99
CA LEU A 154 -12.71 -4.20 -29.80
C LEU A 154 -13.81 -3.57 -30.67
N LYS A 155 -13.57 -2.36 -31.17
CA LYS A 155 -14.49 -1.62 -32.05
C LYS A 155 -14.75 -2.34 -33.38
N ASP A 156 -13.80 -3.13 -33.86
CA ASP A 156 -13.94 -4.00 -35.03
C ASP A 156 -14.79 -5.27 -34.77
N GLY A 157 -15.24 -5.49 -33.52
CA GLY A 157 -16.03 -6.64 -33.11
C GLY A 157 -15.22 -7.84 -32.63
N THR A 158 -13.88 -7.78 -32.70
CA THR A 158 -12.99 -8.81 -32.13
C THR A 158 -13.27 -8.96 -30.64
N LYS A 159 -13.35 -10.21 -30.18
CA LYS A 159 -13.47 -10.55 -28.76
C LYS A 159 -12.28 -11.40 -28.34
N GLY A 160 -11.82 -11.21 -27.11
CA GLY A 160 -10.73 -12.01 -26.56
C GLY A 160 -10.62 -11.92 -25.05
N ALA A 161 -9.68 -12.68 -24.51
CA ALA A 161 -9.23 -12.58 -23.14
C ALA A 161 -8.05 -11.61 -23.05
N VAL A 162 -7.86 -11.00 -21.88
CA VAL A 162 -6.69 -10.14 -21.61
C VAL A 162 -5.73 -10.89 -20.69
N ASP A 163 -4.46 -10.97 -21.07
CA ASP A 163 -3.40 -11.62 -20.27
C ASP A 163 -2.27 -10.63 -19.95
N ILE A 164 -2.62 -9.45 -19.44
CA ILE A 164 -1.65 -8.47 -18.94
C ILE A 164 -1.78 -8.26 -17.43
N ARG A 165 -0.65 -8.37 -16.74
CA ARG A 165 -0.57 -8.32 -15.28
C ARG A 165 -0.34 -6.92 -14.72
N ASN A 166 0.17 -6.00 -15.54
CA ASN A 166 0.49 -4.66 -15.09
C ASN A 166 -0.77 -3.93 -14.62
N LYS A 167 -0.57 -3.11 -13.59
CA LYS A 167 -1.53 -2.10 -13.16
C LYS A 167 -1.65 -1.02 -14.23
N TRP A 168 -2.86 -0.53 -14.43
CA TRP A 168 -3.18 0.58 -15.33
C TRP A 168 -3.69 1.75 -14.53
N ARG A 169 -3.41 2.96 -15.03
CA ARG A 169 -3.87 4.22 -14.44
C ARG A 169 -4.49 5.09 -15.51
N PHE A 170 -5.70 5.55 -15.24
CA PHE A 170 -6.36 6.60 -16.00
C PHE A 170 -6.28 7.90 -15.22
N THR A 171 -5.79 8.97 -15.85
CA THR A 171 -5.88 10.33 -15.35
C THR A 171 -7.10 11.01 -15.95
N LEU A 172 -8.00 11.50 -15.10
CA LEU A 172 -9.21 12.23 -15.50
C LEU A 172 -8.94 13.73 -15.63
N ASP A 173 -9.89 14.48 -16.19
CA ASP A 173 -9.75 15.93 -16.39
C ASP A 173 -9.40 16.70 -15.11
N ASP A 174 -10.02 16.32 -13.98
CA ASP A 174 -9.81 16.90 -12.65
C ASP A 174 -8.52 16.41 -11.95
N ASN A 175 -7.64 15.70 -12.67
CA ASN A 175 -6.45 15.02 -12.16
C ASN A 175 -6.74 13.88 -11.16
N THR A 176 -8.00 13.47 -10.99
CA THR A 176 -8.27 12.24 -10.25
C THR A 176 -7.78 11.04 -11.04
N GLU A 177 -7.32 10.02 -10.32
CA GLU A 177 -6.75 8.82 -10.91
C GLU A 177 -7.66 7.62 -10.66
N VAL A 178 -7.82 6.80 -11.69
CA VAL A 178 -8.48 5.50 -11.56
C VAL A 178 -7.46 4.43 -11.90
N GLU A 179 -7.06 3.70 -10.87
CA GLU A 179 -6.14 2.58 -10.99
C GLU A 179 -6.89 1.26 -10.99
N PHE A 180 -6.44 0.33 -11.83
CA PHE A 180 -7.07 -0.99 -11.92
C PHE A 180 -6.12 -2.02 -12.54
N TYR A 181 -6.47 -3.28 -12.36
CA TYR A 181 -5.81 -4.41 -12.99
C TYR A 181 -6.73 -5.07 -14.01
N LEU A 182 -6.15 -5.65 -15.05
CA LEU A 182 -6.89 -6.44 -16.02
C LEU A 182 -6.84 -7.95 -15.73
N LEU A 183 -5.79 -8.52 -15.13
CA LEU A 183 -5.71 -9.98 -14.90
C LEU A 183 -5.80 -10.43 -13.43
N LYS A 184 -5.27 -9.65 -12.50
CA LYS A 184 -5.29 -9.98 -11.06
C LYS A 184 -5.51 -8.73 -10.23
N HIS A 185 -6.53 -8.71 -9.37
CA HIS A 185 -6.69 -7.61 -8.44
C HIS A 185 -5.88 -7.90 -7.18
N THR A 186 -4.94 -7.03 -6.85
CA THR A 186 -3.93 -7.29 -5.80
C THR A 186 -3.97 -6.23 -4.73
N GLN A 187 -3.87 -6.66 -3.48
CA GLN A 187 -3.63 -5.83 -2.31
C GLN A 187 -2.27 -6.17 -1.72
N ARG A 188 -1.50 -5.15 -1.32
CA ARG A 188 -0.14 -5.28 -0.78
C ARG A 188 0.04 -4.43 0.45
N MET A 189 0.80 -4.93 1.41
CA MET A 189 1.11 -4.22 2.65
C MET A 189 2.46 -4.69 3.17
N GLN A 190 3.32 -3.72 3.50
CA GLN A 190 4.59 -4.01 4.15
C GLN A 190 4.36 -4.19 5.65
N SER A 191 5.05 -5.14 6.28
CA SER A 191 4.98 -5.32 7.73
C SER A 191 5.52 -4.10 8.47
N GLU A 192 4.98 -3.82 9.66
CA GLU A 192 5.45 -2.73 10.53
C GLU A 192 6.70 -3.13 11.34
N ALA A 193 6.98 -4.43 11.48
CA ALA A 193 8.13 -4.91 12.22
C ALA A 193 9.40 -4.75 11.36
N ALA A 194 10.24 -3.77 11.68
CA ALA A 194 11.57 -3.62 11.09
C ALA A 194 12.36 -4.92 11.24
N ALA A 195 13.11 -5.33 10.20
CA ALA A 195 13.98 -6.51 10.32
C ALA A 195 15.08 -6.27 11.36
N GLY A 196 14.78 -6.61 12.61
CA GLY A 196 15.81 -6.98 13.56
C GLY A 196 16.41 -8.29 13.05
N GLY A 197 17.69 -8.28 12.71
CA GLY A 197 18.40 -9.43 12.14
C GLY A 197 18.12 -10.72 12.93
N GLY A 198 17.34 -11.61 12.31
CA GLY A 198 16.86 -12.88 12.86
C GLY A 198 15.82 -13.49 11.91
N ASP A 199 15.49 -14.76 12.13
CA ASP A 199 14.43 -15.46 11.39
C ASP A 199 13.09 -14.77 11.65
N GLN A 200 12.73 -13.81 10.79
CA GLN A 200 11.48 -13.08 10.90
C GLN A 200 10.34 -14.05 10.61
N GLU A 201 9.58 -14.38 11.65
CA GLU A 201 8.40 -15.23 11.55
C GLU A 201 7.34 -14.55 10.67
N GLU A 202 6.73 -15.33 9.78
CA GLU A 202 5.67 -14.87 8.89
C GLU A 202 4.47 -14.35 9.71
N ASP A 203 4.07 -13.10 9.48
CA ASP A 203 2.93 -12.48 10.13
C ASP A 203 1.64 -12.86 9.40
N MET A 204 1.06 -13.99 9.83
CA MET A 204 -0.22 -14.47 9.31
C MET A 204 -1.38 -13.47 9.48
N GLY A 205 -1.25 -12.50 10.40
CA GLY A 205 -2.22 -11.42 10.57
C GLY A 205 -2.28 -10.49 9.35
N MET A 206 -1.18 -10.34 8.62
CA MET A 206 -1.12 -9.52 7.40
C MET A 206 -2.03 -10.07 6.30
N TYR A 207 -2.06 -11.38 6.09
CA TYR A 207 -3.00 -11.98 5.13
C TYR A 207 -4.45 -11.77 5.49
N THR A 208 -4.79 -11.77 6.78
CA THR A 208 -6.16 -11.49 7.21
C THR A 208 -6.56 -10.06 6.84
N LYS A 209 -5.68 -9.08 7.07
CA LYS A 209 -5.90 -7.68 6.68
C LYS A 209 -6.03 -7.54 5.17
N LEU A 210 -5.13 -8.16 4.40
CA LEU A 210 -5.14 -8.10 2.93
C LEU A 210 -6.37 -8.76 2.32
N GLN A 211 -6.80 -9.92 2.84
CA GLN A 211 -8.05 -10.54 2.41
C GLN A 211 -9.26 -9.68 2.77
N GLN A 212 -9.26 -8.98 3.91
CA GLN A 212 -10.32 -8.03 4.23
C GLN A 212 -10.34 -6.86 3.23
N ALA A 213 -9.19 -6.28 2.90
CA ALA A 213 -9.08 -5.23 1.89
C ALA A 213 -9.61 -5.71 0.52
N LEU A 214 -9.27 -6.93 0.10
CA LEU A 214 -9.86 -7.54 -1.11
C LEU A 214 -11.39 -7.64 -1.02
N ARG A 215 -11.96 -8.06 0.13
CA ARG A 215 -13.42 -8.10 0.31
C ARG A 215 -14.06 -6.72 0.21
N GLU A 216 -13.39 -5.68 0.70
CA GLU A 216 -13.87 -4.30 0.65
C GLU A 216 -13.84 -3.77 -0.79
N ASP A 217 -12.78 -4.05 -1.55
CA ASP A 217 -12.71 -3.69 -2.97
C ASP A 217 -13.79 -4.38 -3.80
N LEU A 218 -14.07 -5.65 -3.53
CA LEU A 218 -15.14 -6.39 -4.19
C LEU A 218 -16.54 -5.83 -3.89
N LYS A 219 -16.68 -5.01 -2.83
CA LYS A 219 -17.93 -4.29 -2.56
C LYS A 219 -18.07 -2.98 -3.32
N GLY A 220 -17.01 -2.43 -3.91
CA GLY A 220 -17.09 -1.16 -4.65
C GLY A 220 -15.77 -0.50 -5.05
N GLY A 221 -14.62 -0.92 -4.50
CA GLY A 221 -13.30 -0.39 -4.89
C GLY A 221 -12.82 -0.87 -6.27
N LEU A 222 -13.20 -2.09 -6.68
CA LEU A 222 -12.73 -2.71 -7.91
C LEU A 222 -13.47 -2.18 -9.15
N VAL A 223 -12.71 -1.84 -10.20
CA VAL A 223 -13.26 -1.60 -11.55
C VAL A 223 -13.65 -2.94 -12.18
N LYS A 224 -14.93 -3.11 -12.53
CA LYS A 224 -15.45 -4.33 -13.18
C LYS A 224 -15.78 -4.15 -14.66
N GLY A 225 -15.82 -2.91 -15.13
CA GLY A 225 -16.18 -2.62 -16.51
C GLY A 225 -15.64 -1.27 -16.98
N ILE A 226 -15.23 -1.24 -18.24
CA ILE A 226 -14.82 -0.02 -18.95
C ILE A 226 -15.51 -0.06 -20.31
N THR A 227 -16.25 0.98 -20.68
CA THR A 227 -16.80 1.14 -22.02
C THR A 227 -16.20 2.40 -22.64
N VAL A 228 -15.59 2.28 -23.81
CA VAL A 228 -15.01 3.41 -24.54
C VAL A 228 -16.01 3.85 -25.60
N GLN A 229 -16.28 5.16 -25.65
CA GLN A 229 -17.26 5.77 -26.55
C GLN A 229 -16.70 6.02 -27.96
#